data_AF-A0A7G3NPW9-F1
#
_entry.id   AF-A0A7G3NPW9-F1
#
_cell.length_a   1.000
_cell.length_b   1.000
_cell.length_c   1.000
_cell.angle_alpha   90.00
_cell.angle_beta   90.00
_cell.angle_gamma   90.00
#
_symmetry.space_group_name_H-M   'P 1'
#
loop_
_entity.id
_entity.type
_entity.pdbx_description
1 polymer ?
#
loop_
_entity_poly.entity_id
_entity_poly.type
_entity_poly.pdbx_seq_one_letter_code
_entity_poly.pdbx_strand_id
1 'polypeptide(L)'
;MAKIQARNVDDALFARIEQSAMKNERSLEGEIRLALARQYPAGTTSPEILSSRQQWQKECGGRLRALFDRLSADGFFPGAGQPGPTRIADQVRIAHRLHVSPGLLLDCIDGAGELTRELAERIESRFGASADWLTTGDGKMFPLVILGTYFGASWEEFFFPDDDERYVFEFIRIAGGRHDGTLMILRQHEQNGRITAGVVTEAFSLVPVWGRGYVNLKEFLLFLRQHGGNLVMNAYVFSPGAGF
;
A
#
# COMPACT_ATOMS: atom_id res chain seq x y z
N MET A 1 35.64 -20.82 11.13
CA MET A 1 35.13 -21.67 12.23
C MET A 1 36.16 -21.69 13.35
N ALA A 2 35.83 -21.16 14.54
CA ALA A 2 36.74 -21.17 15.67
C ALA A 2 36.75 -22.58 16.31
N LYS A 3 37.91 -23.23 16.38
CA LYS A 3 38.10 -24.46 17.16
C LYS A 3 37.99 -24.10 18.64
N ILE A 4 36.94 -24.59 19.31
CA ILE A 4 36.85 -24.51 20.77
C ILE A 4 37.98 -25.37 21.33
N GLN A 5 39.02 -24.74 21.89
CA GLN A 5 40.05 -25.44 22.63
C GLN A 5 39.56 -25.62 24.07
N ALA A 6 39.66 -26.84 24.60
CA ALA A 6 39.18 -27.25 25.94
C ALA A 6 39.80 -26.49 27.13
N ARG A 7 40.68 -25.50 26.89
CA ARG A 7 41.43 -24.78 27.92
C ARG A 7 40.62 -23.68 28.64
N ASN A 8 39.39 -23.40 28.22
CA ASN A 8 38.52 -22.36 28.81
C ASN A 8 37.16 -22.91 29.30
N VAL A 9 37.01 -24.23 29.45
CA VAL A 9 35.79 -24.81 30.03
C VAL A 9 36.02 -24.94 31.53
N ASP A 10 35.08 -24.43 32.34
CA ASP A 10 35.10 -24.56 33.79
C ASP A 10 35.30 -26.04 34.20
N ASP A 11 36.29 -26.32 35.05
CA ASP A 11 36.66 -27.68 35.47
C ASP A 11 35.50 -28.43 36.11
N ALA A 12 34.62 -27.74 36.83
CA ALA A 12 33.42 -28.33 37.43
C ALA A 12 32.40 -28.73 36.36
N LEU A 13 32.34 -27.98 35.26
CA LEU A 13 31.49 -28.28 34.12
C LEU A 13 32.05 -29.45 33.30
N PHE A 14 33.38 -29.50 33.12
CA PHE A 14 34.07 -30.61 32.47
C PHE A 14 33.85 -31.93 33.22
N ALA A 15 34.07 -31.94 34.55
CA ALA A 15 33.86 -33.12 35.38
C ALA A 15 32.41 -33.64 35.34
N ARG A 16 31.43 -32.75 35.26
CA ARG A 16 30.01 -33.12 35.11
C ARG A 16 29.71 -33.77 33.76
N ILE A 17 30.30 -33.26 32.67
CA ILE A 17 30.13 -33.83 31.33
C ILE A 17 30.81 -35.21 31.26
N GLU A 18 31.98 -35.36 31.88
CA GLU A 18 32.70 -36.64 31.94
C GLU A 18 31.90 -37.71 32.72
N GLN A 19 31.33 -37.35 33.87
CA GLN A 19 30.43 -38.25 34.61
C GLN A 19 29.19 -38.64 33.80
N SER A 20 28.60 -37.69 33.05
CA SER A 20 27.46 -37.98 32.16
C SER A 20 27.85 -38.91 31.01
N ALA A 21 29.01 -38.67 30.39
CA ALA A 21 29.54 -39.48 29.31
C ALA A 21 29.82 -40.93 29.75
N MET A 22 30.44 -41.10 30.93
CA MET A 22 30.65 -42.43 31.54
C MET A 22 29.33 -43.14 31.84
N LYS A 23 28.36 -42.44 32.42
CA LYS A 23 27.04 -43.01 32.75
C LYS A 23 26.27 -43.46 31.50
N ASN A 24 26.48 -42.78 30.39
CA ASN A 24 25.78 -43.05 29.12
C ASN A 24 26.62 -43.88 28.13
N GLU A 25 27.76 -44.44 28.57
CA GLU A 25 28.70 -45.24 27.75
C GLU A 25 29.10 -44.55 26.44
N ARG A 26 29.31 -43.23 26.49
CA ARG A 26 29.66 -42.41 25.32
C ARG A 26 31.03 -41.76 25.50
N SER A 27 31.67 -41.43 24.38
CA SER A 27 32.82 -40.54 24.43
C SER A 27 32.38 -39.14 24.89
N LEU A 28 33.28 -38.43 25.55
CA LEU A 28 33.04 -37.04 25.98
C LEU A 28 32.59 -36.15 24.81
N GLU A 29 33.24 -36.30 23.64
CA GLU A 29 32.86 -35.57 22.43
C GLU A 29 31.44 -35.96 21.96
N GLY A 30 31.10 -37.24 22.02
CA GLY A 30 29.77 -37.74 21.66
C GLY A 30 28.68 -37.18 22.57
N GLU A 31 28.94 -37.09 23.87
CA GLU A 31 28.01 -36.56 24.85
C GLU A 31 27.84 -35.04 24.70
N ILE A 32 28.93 -34.29 24.46
CA ILE A 32 28.88 -32.86 24.17
C ILE A 32 28.09 -32.61 22.88
N ARG A 33 28.36 -33.37 21.81
CA ARG A 33 27.66 -33.23 20.54
C ARG A 33 26.16 -33.48 20.69
N LEU A 34 25.78 -34.43 21.54
CA LEU A 34 24.38 -34.79 21.78
C LEU A 34 23.68 -33.77 22.70
N ALA A 35 24.36 -33.24 23.71
CA ALA A 35 23.87 -32.14 24.53
C ALA A 35 23.68 -30.86 23.69
N LEU A 36 24.65 -30.53 22.85
CA LEU A 36 24.56 -29.40 21.91
C LEU A 36 23.43 -29.59 20.90
N ALA A 37 23.26 -30.78 20.33
CA ALA A 37 22.17 -31.06 19.39
C ALA A 37 20.77 -30.99 20.05
N ARG A 38 20.66 -31.27 21.35
CA ARG A 38 19.42 -31.11 22.12
C ARG A 38 19.14 -29.66 22.48
N GLN A 39 20.17 -28.89 22.81
CA GLN A 39 20.03 -27.51 23.26
C GLN A 39 19.96 -26.51 22.10
N TYR A 40 20.62 -26.85 20.99
CA TYR A 40 20.54 -26.18 19.70
C TYR A 40 20.05 -27.21 18.67
N PRO A 41 18.76 -27.59 18.70
CA PRO A 41 18.20 -28.37 17.60
C PRO A 41 18.53 -27.62 16.32
N ALA A 42 19.04 -28.32 15.30
CA ALA A 42 19.27 -27.72 13.99
C ALA A 42 17.97 -27.03 13.60
N GLY A 43 17.97 -25.70 13.59
CA GLY A 43 16.75 -24.94 13.34
C GLY A 43 16.20 -25.40 12.01
N THR A 44 15.12 -26.18 12.04
CA THR A 44 14.34 -26.57 10.87
C THR A 44 13.54 -25.36 10.43
N THR A 45 14.25 -24.35 9.96
CA THR A 45 13.82 -23.28 9.06
C THR A 45 15.05 -22.41 8.86
N SER A 46 15.97 -22.85 8.00
CA SER A 46 16.67 -21.84 7.21
C SER A 46 15.57 -20.99 6.58
N PRO A 47 15.56 -19.66 6.75
CA PRO A 47 14.59 -18.81 6.06
C PRO A 47 14.64 -19.20 4.59
N GLU A 48 13.48 -19.48 4.00
CA GLU A 48 13.38 -19.82 2.59
C GLU A 48 14.14 -18.73 1.81
N ILE A 49 15.30 -19.08 1.24
CA ILE A 49 16.11 -18.13 0.48
C ILE A 49 15.41 -17.99 -0.86
N LEU A 50 14.54 -16.98 -0.93
CA LEU A 50 13.83 -16.66 -2.15
C LEU A 50 14.80 -16.05 -3.16
N SER A 51 14.67 -16.45 -4.42
CA SER A 51 15.27 -15.69 -5.52
C SER A 51 14.65 -14.29 -5.57
N SER A 52 15.38 -13.31 -6.14
CA SER A 52 14.85 -11.96 -6.32
C SER A 52 13.50 -11.93 -7.05
N ARG A 53 13.28 -12.85 -8.00
CA ARG A 53 11.99 -12.99 -8.70
C ARG A 53 10.88 -13.43 -7.75
N GLN A 54 11.11 -14.46 -6.95
CA GLN A 54 10.10 -14.96 -6.00
C GLN A 54 9.79 -13.94 -4.90
N GLN A 55 10.82 -13.23 -4.42
CA GLN A 55 10.65 -12.14 -3.47
C GLN A 55 9.74 -11.06 -4.07
N TRP A 56 10.06 -10.58 -5.28
CA TRP A 56 9.28 -9.58 -5.98
C TRP A 56 7.83 -10.04 -6.26
N GLN A 57 7.62 -11.30 -6.67
CA GLN A 57 6.28 -11.87 -6.89
C GLN A 57 5.46 -11.90 -5.59
N LYS A 58 6.05 -12.34 -4.48
CA LYS A 58 5.37 -12.32 -3.17
C LYS A 58 5.04 -10.90 -2.73
N GLU A 59 5.92 -9.93 -2.95
CA GLU A 59 5.67 -8.51 -2.65
C GLU A 59 4.55 -7.92 -3.52
N CYS A 60 4.53 -8.23 -4.83
CA CYS A 60 3.45 -7.83 -5.74
C CYS A 60 2.12 -8.43 -5.29
N GLY A 61 2.08 -9.73 -4.98
CA GLY A 61 0.89 -10.42 -4.50
C GLY A 61 0.36 -9.84 -3.19
N GLY A 62 1.26 -9.49 -2.27
CA GLY A 62 0.91 -8.80 -1.03
C GLY A 62 0.22 -7.45 -1.26
N ARG A 63 0.75 -6.63 -2.19
CA ARG A 63 0.17 -5.32 -2.54
C ARG A 63 -1.15 -5.45 -3.28
N LEU A 64 -1.27 -6.43 -4.18
CA LEU A 64 -2.51 -6.75 -4.87
C LEU A 64 -3.61 -7.17 -3.89
N ARG A 65 -3.27 -8.00 -2.90
CA ARG A 65 -4.19 -8.37 -1.81
C ARG A 65 -4.62 -7.14 -1.01
N ALA A 66 -3.68 -6.28 -0.62
CA ALA A 66 -3.98 -5.05 0.11
C ALA A 66 -4.91 -4.10 -0.66
N LEU A 67 -4.73 -3.99 -1.98
CA LEU A 67 -5.64 -3.22 -2.84
C LEU A 67 -7.06 -3.79 -2.80
N PHE A 68 -7.20 -5.10 -2.96
CA PHE A 68 -8.52 -5.73 -3.00
C PHE A 68 -9.24 -5.64 -1.64
N ASP A 69 -8.49 -5.81 -0.56
CA ASP A 69 -9.00 -5.67 0.80
C ASP A 69 -9.48 -4.23 1.03
N ARG A 70 -8.75 -3.25 0.49
CA ARG A 70 -9.16 -1.85 0.54
C ARG A 70 -10.44 -1.59 -0.25
N LEU A 71 -10.55 -2.08 -1.49
CA LEU A 71 -11.78 -1.96 -2.28
C LEU A 71 -12.98 -2.60 -1.58
N SER A 72 -12.78 -3.75 -0.94
CA SER A 72 -13.82 -4.43 -0.17
C SER A 72 -14.25 -3.64 1.07
N ALA A 73 -13.28 -3.10 1.81
CA ALA A 73 -13.55 -2.25 2.97
C ALA A 73 -14.30 -0.97 2.58
N ASP A 74 -14.00 -0.40 1.41
CA ASP A 74 -14.67 0.78 0.86
C ASP A 74 -16.06 0.48 0.25
N GLY A 75 -16.55 -0.77 0.36
CA GLY A 75 -17.89 -1.14 -0.07
C GLY A 75 -18.05 -1.29 -1.59
N PHE A 76 -16.95 -1.48 -2.33
CA PHE A 76 -16.96 -1.54 -3.80
C PHE A 76 -17.70 -2.77 -4.37
N PHE A 77 -17.90 -3.83 -3.58
CA PHE A 77 -18.61 -5.05 -3.99
C PHE A 77 -19.96 -5.20 -3.27
N PRO A 78 -20.97 -5.83 -3.91
CA PRO A 78 -22.26 -6.08 -3.26
C PRO A 78 -22.10 -6.92 -1.98
N GLY A 79 -22.60 -6.39 -0.86
CA GLY A 79 -22.46 -7.02 0.46
C GLY A 79 -21.10 -6.85 1.12
N ALA A 80 -20.23 -5.99 0.56
CA ALA A 80 -18.99 -5.51 1.18
C ALA A 80 -19.25 -4.24 2.03
N GLY A 81 -18.23 -3.78 2.77
CA GLY A 81 -18.35 -2.68 3.75
C GLY A 81 -18.13 -3.10 5.21
N GLN A 82 -17.73 -4.35 5.45
CA GLN A 82 -17.17 -4.79 6.72
C GLN A 82 -15.65 -4.92 6.55
N PRO A 83 -14.82 -4.42 7.49
CA PRO A 83 -13.38 -4.60 7.43
C PRO A 83 -13.03 -6.09 7.43
N GLY A 84 -12.18 -6.53 6.50
CA GLY A 84 -11.75 -7.91 6.42
C GLY A 84 -11.13 -8.29 5.07
N PRO A 85 -10.59 -9.51 4.97
CA PRO A 85 -10.00 -9.99 3.73
C PRO A 85 -11.06 -10.11 2.63
N THR A 86 -10.66 -9.78 1.42
CA THR A 86 -11.48 -9.90 0.20
C THR A 86 -11.91 -11.35 0.02
N ARG A 87 -13.20 -11.57 -0.17
CA ARG A 87 -13.74 -12.91 -0.41
C ARG A 87 -13.31 -13.41 -1.79
N ILE A 88 -13.16 -14.73 -1.94
CA ILE A 88 -12.83 -15.36 -3.25
C ILE A 88 -13.84 -14.94 -4.33
N ALA A 89 -15.13 -14.85 -3.99
CA ALA A 89 -16.16 -14.40 -4.93
C ALA A 89 -15.88 -12.98 -5.48
N ASP A 90 -15.34 -12.09 -4.65
CA ASP A 90 -14.99 -10.73 -5.05
C ASP A 90 -13.70 -10.70 -5.87
N GLN A 91 -12.72 -11.55 -5.55
CA GLN A 91 -11.53 -11.75 -6.39
C GLN A 91 -11.89 -12.24 -7.80
N VAL A 92 -12.85 -13.18 -7.91
CA VAL A 92 -13.38 -13.64 -9.20
C VAL A 92 -14.08 -12.51 -9.95
N ARG A 93 -14.89 -11.69 -9.27
CA ARG A 93 -15.53 -10.50 -9.88
C ARG A 93 -14.50 -9.48 -10.36
N ILE A 94 -13.41 -9.28 -9.63
CA ILE A 94 -12.29 -8.43 -10.04
C ILE A 94 -11.66 -8.97 -11.32
N ALA A 95 -11.34 -10.27 -11.37
CA ALA A 95 -10.75 -10.89 -12.56
C ALA A 95 -11.64 -10.70 -13.81
N HIS A 96 -12.96 -10.86 -13.66
CA HIS A 96 -13.91 -10.57 -14.75
C HIS A 96 -13.90 -9.11 -15.19
N ARG A 97 -13.83 -8.16 -14.23
CA ARG A 97 -13.74 -6.72 -14.53
C ARG A 97 -12.43 -6.32 -15.20
N LEU A 98 -11.37 -7.10 -15.02
CA LEU A 98 -10.05 -6.93 -15.65
C LEU A 98 -9.91 -7.72 -16.96
N HIS A 99 -10.93 -8.50 -17.33
CA HIS A 99 -10.90 -9.40 -18.47
C HIS A 99 -9.72 -10.39 -18.43
N VAL A 100 -9.45 -10.96 -17.26
CA VAL A 100 -8.44 -12.01 -17.03
C VAL A 100 -9.06 -13.25 -16.40
N SER A 101 -8.37 -14.39 -16.48
CA SER A 101 -8.82 -15.60 -15.79
C SER A 101 -8.67 -15.43 -14.27
N PRO A 102 -9.63 -15.92 -13.45
CA PRO A 102 -9.48 -15.88 -12.01
C PRO A 102 -8.22 -16.59 -11.51
N GLY A 103 -7.84 -17.71 -12.13
CA GLY A 103 -6.61 -18.45 -11.77
C GLY A 103 -5.36 -17.59 -11.90
N LEU A 104 -5.22 -16.85 -13.01
CA LEU A 104 -4.08 -15.93 -13.20
C LEU A 104 -4.02 -14.88 -12.09
N LEU A 105 -5.16 -14.30 -11.72
CA LEU A 105 -5.21 -13.30 -10.65
C LEU A 105 -4.85 -13.91 -9.28
N LEU A 106 -5.36 -15.11 -8.98
CA LEU A 106 -5.06 -15.84 -7.75
C LEU A 106 -3.58 -16.22 -7.66
N ASP A 107 -2.98 -16.70 -8.74
CA ASP A 107 -1.56 -17.00 -8.80
C ASP A 107 -0.71 -15.74 -8.49
N CYS A 108 -1.11 -14.57 -9.01
CA CYS A 108 -0.45 -13.31 -8.70
C CYS A 108 -0.60 -12.95 -7.21
N ILE A 109 -1.80 -13.08 -6.63
CA ILE A 109 -2.07 -12.80 -5.20
C ILE A 109 -1.21 -13.68 -4.30
N ASP A 110 -1.05 -14.95 -4.66
CA ASP A 110 -0.29 -15.93 -3.89
C ASP A 110 1.23 -15.82 -4.11
N GLY A 111 1.67 -14.95 -5.03
CA GLY A 111 3.08 -14.79 -5.41
C GLY A 111 3.64 -15.99 -6.17
N ALA A 112 2.77 -16.86 -6.69
CA ALA A 112 3.12 -17.97 -7.58
C ALA A 112 3.21 -17.53 -9.05
N GLY A 113 2.46 -16.49 -9.40
CA GLY A 113 2.41 -15.86 -10.72
C GLY A 113 3.10 -14.51 -10.75
N GLU A 114 3.45 -14.08 -11.96
CA GLU A 114 4.01 -12.75 -12.22
C GLU A 114 2.90 -11.72 -12.47
N LEU A 115 2.95 -10.61 -11.72
CA LEU A 115 2.09 -9.46 -11.95
C LEU A 115 2.69 -8.63 -13.10
N THR A 116 2.31 -8.93 -14.35
CA THR A 116 2.90 -8.24 -15.51
C THR A 116 2.56 -6.75 -15.53
N ARG A 117 3.36 -5.97 -16.25
CA ARG A 117 3.13 -4.52 -16.40
C ARG A 117 1.75 -4.24 -17.01
N GLU A 118 1.35 -5.01 -18.02
CA GLU A 118 0.06 -4.86 -18.69
C GLU A 118 -1.11 -5.13 -17.73
N LEU A 119 -0.97 -6.11 -16.83
CA LEU A 119 -1.99 -6.37 -15.83
C LEU A 119 -2.05 -5.25 -14.78
N ALA A 120 -0.90 -4.74 -14.35
CA ALA A 120 -0.84 -3.59 -13.44
C ALA A 120 -1.50 -2.35 -14.04
N GLU A 121 -1.25 -2.05 -15.33
CA GLU A 121 -1.88 -0.93 -16.05
C GLU A 121 -3.39 -1.12 -16.25
N ARG A 122 -3.86 -2.36 -16.45
CA ARG A 122 -5.31 -2.63 -16.45
C ARG A 122 -5.95 -2.40 -15.09
N ILE A 123 -5.27 -2.78 -14.01
CA ILE A 123 -5.71 -2.53 -12.63
C ILE A 123 -5.77 -1.02 -12.37
N GLU A 124 -4.77 -0.27 -12.82
CA GLU A 124 -4.73 1.18 -12.74
C GLU A 124 -5.89 1.82 -13.49
N SER A 125 -6.07 1.46 -14.75
CA SER A 125 -7.18 1.96 -15.57
C SER A 125 -8.54 1.66 -14.94
N ARG A 126 -8.71 0.47 -14.34
CA ARG A 126 -10.01 0.01 -13.84
C ARG A 126 -10.36 0.47 -12.43
N PHE A 127 -9.36 0.62 -11.56
CA PHE A 127 -9.57 0.89 -10.13
C PHE A 127 -8.87 2.16 -9.65
N GLY A 128 -8.11 2.84 -10.50
CA GLY A 128 -7.37 4.06 -10.14
C GLY A 128 -6.14 3.81 -9.25
N ALA A 129 -5.73 2.55 -9.07
CA ALA A 129 -4.58 2.19 -8.26
C ALA A 129 -3.27 2.30 -9.06
N SER A 130 -2.18 2.79 -8.46
CA SER A 130 -0.91 2.98 -9.18
C SER A 130 -0.29 1.64 -9.63
N ALA A 131 0.00 1.51 -10.93
CA ALA A 131 0.74 0.37 -11.48
C ALA A 131 2.18 0.30 -10.95
N ASP A 132 2.81 1.45 -10.72
CA ASP A 132 4.16 1.53 -10.13
C ASP A 132 4.13 1.06 -8.68
N TRP A 133 3.19 1.54 -7.87
CA TRP A 133 3.01 1.04 -6.51
C TRP A 133 2.73 -0.47 -6.49
N LEU A 134 1.99 -1.01 -7.46
CA LEU A 134 1.70 -2.44 -7.58
C LEU A 134 2.88 -3.31 -8.02
N THR A 135 3.86 -2.75 -8.74
CA THR A 135 5.01 -3.51 -9.26
C THR A 135 6.29 -3.25 -8.46
N THR A 136 6.58 -2.03 -8.02
CA THR A 136 7.80 -1.68 -7.26
C THR A 136 7.55 -1.41 -5.77
N GLY A 137 6.34 -0.96 -5.41
CA GLY A 137 6.02 -0.55 -4.04
C GLY A 137 6.27 0.93 -3.78
N ASP A 138 6.78 1.66 -4.78
CA ASP A 138 7.03 3.08 -4.68
C ASP A 138 5.73 3.89 -4.76
N GLY A 139 5.70 5.03 -4.07
CA GLY A 139 4.55 5.92 -4.07
C GLY A 139 3.38 5.43 -3.20
N LYS A 140 2.15 5.66 -3.68
CA LYS A 140 0.91 5.36 -2.94
C LYS A 140 0.00 4.47 -3.77
N MET A 141 -0.78 3.61 -3.10
CA MET A 141 -1.81 2.78 -3.73
C MET A 141 -2.75 3.61 -4.60
N PHE A 142 -3.27 4.72 -4.06
CA PHE A 142 -4.04 5.71 -4.80
C PHE A 142 -3.26 7.03 -4.83
N PRO A 143 -2.65 7.40 -5.96
CA PRO A 143 -1.93 8.66 -6.11
C PRO A 143 -2.83 9.86 -5.86
N LEU A 144 -2.25 10.90 -5.25
CA LEU A 144 -2.90 12.18 -5.05
C LEU A 144 -2.05 13.26 -5.72
N VAL A 145 -2.68 14.11 -6.52
CA VAL A 145 -2.04 15.31 -7.05
C VAL A 145 -2.05 16.37 -5.96
N ILE A 146 -0.86 16.80 -5.53
CA ILE A 146 -0.75 17.96 -4.64
C ILE A 146 -0.96 19.20 -5.48
N LEU A 147 -1.98 19.99 -5.14
CA LEU A 147 -2.34 21.22 -5.84
C LEU A 147 -1.82 22.43 -5.08
N GLY A 148 -1.07 23.30 -5.75
CA GLY A 148 -0.54 24.50 -5.15
C GLY A 148 0.37 25.30 -6.07
N THR A 149 0.57 26.57 -5.73
CA THR A 149 1.33 27.54 -6.53
C THR A 149 2.86 27.43 -6.36
N TYR A 150 3.35 26.82 -5.28
CA TYR A 150 4.79 26.76 -4.97
C TYR A 150 5.37 25.34 -5.01
N PHE A 151 4.58 24.34 -4.59
CA PHE A 151 4.96 22.94 -4.59
C PHE A 151 3.73 22.13 -5.00
N GLY A 152 3.75 21.54 -6.20
CA GLY A 152 2.62 20.78 -6.73
C GLY A 152 2.34 21.08 -8.20
N ALA A 153 1.31 20.42 -8.73
CA ALA A 153 0.79 20.72 -10.06
C ALA A 153 0.07 22.07 -10.02
N SER A 154 0.19 22.83 -11.12
CA SER A 154 -0.56 24.08 -11.26
C SER A 154 -2.07 23.81 -11.35
N TRP A 155 -2.89 24.81 -11.03
CA TRP A 155 -4.33 24.68 -11.23
C TRP A 155 -4.68 24.48 -12.71
N GLU A 156 -3.94 25.12 -13.61
CA GLU A 156 -4.14 24.97 -15.05
C GLU A 156 -3.90 23.53 -15.49
N GLU A 157 -2.76 22.92 -15.13
CA GLU A 157 -2.45 21.51 -15.44
C GLU A 157 -3.51 20.52 -14.90
N PHE A 158 -4.09 20.81 -13.74
CA PHE A 158 -5.10 19.94 -13.15
C PHE A 158 -6.49 20.12 -13.76
N PHE A 159 -6.95 21.35 -13.97
CA PHE A 159 -8.29 21.62 -14.49
C PHE A 159 -8.38 21.51 -16.01
N PHE A 160 -7.28 21.72 -16.71
CA PHE A 160 -7.16 21.70 -18.16
C PHE A 160 -5.96 20.82 -18.54
N PRO A 161 -6.08 19.49 -18.40
CA PRO A 161 -5.05 18.60 -18.93
C PRO A 161 -4.90 18.80 -20.44
N ASP A 162 -3.74 18.41 -20.98
CA ASP A 162 -3.43 18.48 -22.41
C ASP A 162 -4.17 17.38 -23.20
N ASP A 163 -5.50 17.40 -23.12
CA ASP A 163 -6.43 16.56 -23.86
C ASP A 163 -7.74 17.32 -24.16
N ASP A 164 -8.43 16.92 -25.22
CA ASP A 164 -9.70 17.53 -25.65
C ASP A 164 -10.92 16.87 -24.96
N GLU A 165 -10.72 16.27 -23.78
CA GLU A 165 -11.74 15.49 -23.08
C GLU A 165 -12.60 16.36 -22.14
N ARG A 166 -13.73 15.80 -21.71
CA ARG A 166 -14.67 16.47 -20.78
C ARG A 166 -14.59 15.89 -19.38
N TYR A 167 -14.66 16.77 -18.40
CA TYR A 167 -14.49 16.44 -17.01
C TYR A 167 -15.57 17.05 -16.13
N VAL A 168 -15.98 16.27 -15.12
CA VAL A 168 -16.77 16.72 -13.98
C VAL A 168 -15.84 16.87 -12.79
N PHE A 169 -16.01 17.94 -12.03
CA PHE A 169 -15.21 18.25 -10.87
C PHE A 169 -16.06 18.20 -9.60
N GLU A 170 -15.62 17.43 -8.61
CA GLU A 170 -16.24 17.38 -7.29
C GLU A 170 -15.31 17.99 -6.26
N PHE A 171 -15.75 19.11 -5.69
CA PHE A 171 -15.04 19.84 -4.65
C PHE A 171 -15.52 19.34 -3.30
N ILE A 172 -14.63 18.76 -2.51
CA ILE A 172 -14.95 18.15 -1.22
C ILE A 172 -14.16 18.89 -0.15
N ARG A 173 -14.86 19.69 0.66
CA ARG A 173 -14.28 20.27 1.89
C ARG A 173 -14.29 19.21 2.98
N ILE A 174 -13.12 18.87 3.50
CA ILE A 174 -13.02 18.03 4.71
C ILE A 174 -13.38 18.91 5.92
N ALA A 175 -14.31 18.42 6.73
CA ALA A 175 -14.77 19.07 7.95
C ALA A 175 -14.38 18.25 9.18
N GLY A 176 -13.79 18.91 10.18
CA GLY A 176 -13.41 18.29 11.45
C GLY A 176 -12.13 17.44 11.40
N GLY A 177 -11.67 17.04 12.60
CA GLY A 177 -10.43 16.28 12.77
C GLY A 177 -9.16 17.06 12.38
N ARG A 178 -8.07 16.33 12.11
CA ARG A 178 -6.75 16.90 11.76
C ARG A 178 -6.74 17.65 10.41
N HIS A 179 -7.68 17.35 9.52
CA HIS A 179 -7.73 17.83 8.14
C HIS A 179 -8.86 18.84 7.89
N ASP A 180 -9.43 19.45 8.94
CA ASP A 180 -10.50 20.43 8.80
C ASP A 180 -10.07 21.61 7.90
N GLY A 181 -10.91 21.93 6.92
CA GLY A 181 -10.67 22.97 5.93
C GLY A 181 -9.83 22.55 4.73
N THR A 182 -9.32 21.32 4.67
CA THR A 182 -8.65 20.81 3.46
C THR A 182 -9.66 20.69 2.32
N LEU A 183 -9.29 21.18 1.14
CA LEU A 183 -10.06 21.01 -0.08
C LEU A 183 -9.47 19.85 -0.89
N MET A 184 -10.29 18.83 -1.12
CA MET A 184 -10.02 17.76 -2.08
C MET A 184 -10.85 18.00 -3.33
N ILE A 185 -10.29 17.72 -4.50
CA ILE A 185 -10.96 17.92 -5.79
C ILE A 185 -10.84 16.61 -6.56
N LEU A 186 -11.98 16.01 -6.91
CA LEU A 186 -12.01 14.87 -7.81
C LEU A 186 -12.25 15.38 -9.22
N ARG A 187 -11.33 15.11 -10.13
CA ARG A 187 -11.53 15.30 -11.57
C ARG A 187 -11.94 13.97 -12.17
N GLN A 188 -13.18 13.85 -12.60
CA GLN A 188 -13.72 12.65 -13.20
C GLN A 188 -13.88 12.85 -14.71
N HIS A 189 -13.28 11.96 -15.49
CA HIS A 189 -13.47 11.91 -16.93
C HIS A 189 -14.89 11.44 -17.26
N GLU A 190 -15.63 12.21 -18.08
CA GLU A 190 -17.06 11.96 -18.34
C GLU A 190 -17.35 10.61 -18.99
N GLN A 191 -16.56 10.18 -19.98
CA GLN A 191 -16.87 8.96 -20.74
C GLN A 191 -16.46 7.66 -20.04
N ASN A 192 -15.21 7.58 -19.55
CA ASN A 192 -14.66 6.37 -18.93
C ASN A 192 -14.76 6.34 -17.39
N GLY A 193 -15.14 7.45 -16.74
CA GLY A 193 -15.30 7.52 -15.30
C GLY A 193 -13.98 7.51 -14.51
N ARG A 194 -12.82 7.64 -15.15
CA ARG A 194 -11.51 7.69 -14.48
C ARG A 194 -11.46 8.92 -13.57
N ILE A 195 -11.05 8.72 -12.32
CA ILE A 195 -10.94 9.78 -11.32
C ILE A 195 -9.46 10.10 -11.08
N THR A 196 -9.11 11.38 -11.14
CA THR A 196 -7.86 11.92 -10.63
C THR A 196 -8.17 12.75 -9.39
N ALA A 197 -7.58 12.38 -8.25
CA ALA A 197 -7.79 13.08 -6.99
C ALA A 197 -6.68 14.12 -6.77
N GLY A 198 -7.09 15.39 -6.66
CA GLY A 198 -6.26 16.51 -6.25
C GLY A 198 -6.51 16.89 -4.79
N VAL A 199 -5.50 17.36 -4.08
CA VAL A 199 -5.64 17.89 -2.73
C VAL A 199 -4.88 19.20 -2.59
N VAL A 200 -5.58 20.20 -2.05
CA VAL A 200 -4.99 21.49 -1.67
C VAL A 200 -4.54 21.38 -0.22
N THR A 201 -3.24 21.17 -0.01
CA THR A 201 -2.66 20.98 1.33
C THR A 201 -2.15 22.29 1.92
N GLU A 202 -1.21 22.94 1.23
CA GLU A 202 -0.44 24.07 1.79
C GLU A 202 -0.76 25.42 1.15
N ALA A 203 -1.50 25.43 0.03
CA ALA A 203 -1.84 26.67 -0.65
C ALA A 203 -2.83 27.50 0.19
N PHE A 204 -3.93 26.91 0.64
CA PHE A 204 -4.91 27.55 1.50
C PHE A 204 -5.71 26.54 2.32
N SER A 205 -6.40 27.01 3.35
CA SER A 205 -7.35 26.22 4.13
C SER A 205 -8.70 26.92 4.21
N LEU A 206 -9.78 26.14 4.13
CA LEU A 206 -11.18 26.57 4.21
C LEU A 206 -11.70 26.53 5.66
N VAL A 207 -10.85 26.92 6.60
CA VAL A 207 -11.20 27.27 7.98
C VAL A 207 -10.71 28.68 8.31
N PRO A 208 -11.31 29.37 9.28
CA PRO A 208 -10.83 30.67 9.73
C PRO A 208 -9.46 30.52 10.41
N VAL A 209 -8.38 30.62 9.64
CA VAL A 209 -7.01 30.66 10.17
C VAL A 209 -6.48 32.07 10.00
N TRP A 210 -5.95 32.65 11.07
CA TRP A 210 -5.33 33.96 11.04
C TRP A 210 -4.11 33.97 10.10
N GLY A 211 -4.22 34.67 8.96
CA GLY A 211 -3.07 35.17 8.20
C GLY A 211 -2.34 34.21 7.25
N ARG A 212 -2.75 32.95 7.05
CA ARG A 212 -2.12 32.03 6.06
C ARG A 212 -3.12 31.56 5.00
N GLY A 213 -2.74 31.69 3.73
CA GLY A 213 -3.48 31.13 2.59
C GLY A 213 -4.57 32.00 1.97
N TYR A 214 -4.93 33.15 2.55
CA TYR A 214 -5.98 34.02 1.97
C TYR A 214 -5.64 34.53 0.56
N VAL A 215 -4.39 34.92 0.31
CA VAL A 215 -3.94 35.35 -1.02
C VAL A 215 -4.09 34.22 -2.04
N ASN A 216 -3.60 33.03 -1.71
CA ASN A 216 -3.71 31.85 -2.56
C ASN A 216 -5.17 31.41 -2.78
N LEU A 217 -6.03 31.52 -1.75
CA LEU A 217 -7.47 31.27 -1.91
C LEU A 217 -8.10 32.29 -2.86
N LYS A 218 -7.76 33.58 -2.73
CA LYS A 218 -8.24 34.62 -3.64
C LYS A 218 -7.77 34.35 -5.07
N GLU A 219 -6.50 34.01 -5.26
CA GLU A 219 -5.95 33.64 -6.57
C GLU A 219 -6.68 32.43 -7.16
N PHE A 220 -6.96 31.41 -6.35
CA PHE A 220 -7.71 30.23 -6.77
C PHE A 220 -9.13 30.58 -7.22
N LEU A 221 -9.84 31.40 -6.44
CA LEU A 221 -11.18 31.86 -6.79
C LEU A 221 -11.17 32.73 -8.06
N LEU A 222 -10.12 33.54 -8.26
CA LEU A 222 -9.94 34.32 -9.49
C LEU A 222 -9.68 33.41 -10.69
N PHE A 223 -8.85 32.38 -10.54
CA PHE A 223 -8.61 31.37 -11.58
C PHE A 223 -9.92 30.69 -11.98
N LEU A 224 -10.70 30.18 -11.02
CA LEU A 224 -11.99 29.54 -11.31
C LEU A 224 -12.97 30.51 -11.98
N ARG A 225 -12.96 31.78 -11.60
CA ARG A 225 -13.81 32.79 -12.23
C ARG A 225 -13.40 33.07 -13.68
N GLN A 226 -12.10 33.10 -13.96
CA GLN A 226 -11.56 33.45 -15.28
C GLN A 226 -11.63 32.28 -16.27
N HIS A 227 -11.38 31.07 -15.80
CA HIS A 227 -11.23 29.88 -16.64
C HIS A 227 -12.37 28.86 -16.45
N GLY A 228 -13.04 28.87 -15.30
CA GLY A 228 -13.97 27.81 -14.90
C GLY A 228 -15.39 27.90 -15.47
N GLY A 229 -15.70 28.86 -16.33
CA GLY A 229 -17.07 29.13 -16.79
C GLY A 229 -17.76 27.96 -17.51
N ASN A 230 -16.98 27.05 -18.10
CA ASN A 230 -17.49 25.86 -18.80
C ASN A 230 -17.31 24.56 -17.99
N LEU A 231 -16.76 24.64 -16.78
CA LEU A 231 -16.53 23.45 -15.95
C LEU A 231 -17.81 23.03 -15.24
N VAL A 232 -18.09 21.73 -15.24
CA VAL A 232 -19.16 21.15 -14.40
C VAL A 232 -18.59 20.92 -13.01
N MET A 233 -19.00 21.74 -12.04
CA MET A 233 -18.46 21.73 -10.68
C MET A 233 -19.55 21.47 -9.65
N ASN A 234 -19.38 20.41 -8.86
CA ASN A 234 -20.20 20.09 -7.70
C ASN A 234 -19.42 20.36 -6.41
N ALA A 235 -20.12 20.71 -5.34
CA ALA A 235 -19.50 21.02 -4.05
C ALA A 235 -20.15 20.22 -2.91
N TYR A 236 -19.31 19.63 -2.07
CA TYR A 236 -19.67 18.74 -0.97
C TYR A 236 -18.87 19.08 0.29
N VAL A 237 -19.41 18.69 1.43
CA VAL A 237 -18.72 18.70 2.71
C VAL A 237 -18.65 17.27 3.22
N PHE A 238 -17.44 16.80 3.51
CA PHE A 238 -17.20 15.48 4.09
C PHE A 238 -16.78 15.63 5.55
N SER A 239 -17.57 15.05 6.45
CA SER A 239 -17.21 14.93 7.86
C SER A 239 -16.84 13.48 8.15
N PRO A 240 -15.61 13.16 8.55
CA PRO A 240 -15.28 11.81 9.00
C PRO A 240 -16.17 11.47 10.22
N GLY A 241 -16.77 10.28 10.22
CA GLY A 241 -17.52 9.81 11.38
C GLY A 241 -16.63 9.80 12.63
N ALA A 242 -17.22 10.10 13.80
CA ALA A 242 -16.54 9.95 15.09
C ALA A 242 -16.29 8.46 15.36
N GLY A 243 -15.18 7.92 14.87
CA GLY A 243 -14.85 6.51 15.03
C GLY A 243 -13.82 6.02 14.03
N PHE A 244 -12.56 6.37 14.26
CA PHE A 244 -11.40 5.54 13.93
C PHE A 244 -10.47 5.53 15.14
#